data_AF-A0A9E2U3N9-F1
#
_entry.id   AF-A0A9E2U3N9-F1
#
_cell.length_a   1.000
_cell.length_b   1.000
_cell.length_c   1.000
_cell.angle_alpha   90.00
_cell.angle_beta   90.00
_cell.angle_gamma   90.00
#
_symmetry.space_group_name_H-M   'P 1'
#
loop_
_entity.id
_entity.type
_entity.pdbx_description
1 polymer ?
#
loop_
_entity_poly.entity_id
_entity_poly.type
_entity_poly.pdbx_seq_one_letter_code
_entity_poly.pdbx_strand_id
1 'polypeptide(L)'
;MKIDIERPIETERDDRLLRRDFVAYLVDALISSDGRTTGLVLGLTGSSGSGKSSIVNLVSALAESRHPEIILVGFNPCLANSGNGLVHDLFAELTAALEMRLGEPNCRHPEQLKSLAQAMFRYGKRLAPAENVWFCDGGAAAAGFDTLRQSLPGTATLRQMRAALSDQLANSSTDILVLIDEVDQLDHSELSALAQLLRAVADFERFSYLLAYDAERVAQTLG
;
A
#
# COMPACT_ATOMS: atom_id res chain seq x y z
N MET A 1 15.90 15.76 -34.05
CA MET A 1 15.65 15.88 -32.60
C MET A 1 14.81 14.67 -32.20
N LYS A 2 15.43 13.69 -31.53
CA LYS A 2 14.72 12.52 -31.01
C LYS A 2 14.16 12.94 -29.66
N ILE A 3 12.85 13.06 -29.56
CA ILE A 3 12.17 13.25 -28.28
C ILE A 3 11.99 11.84 -27.74
N ASP A 4 12.84 11.43 -26.80
CA ASP A 4 12.57 10.23 -26.01
C ASP A 4 11.53 10.63 -24.96
N ILE A 5 10.32 10.11 -25.11
CA ILE A 5 9.27 10.27 -24.13
C ILE A 5 9.56 9.22 -23.05
N GLU A 6 10.18 9.66 -21.96
CA GLU A 6 10.52 8.79 -20.84
C GLU A 6 9.23 8.43 -20.09
N ARG A 7 8.79 7.18 -20.24
CA ARG A 7 7.67 6.61 -19.49
C ARG A 7 8.17 5.42 -18.69
N PRO A 8 7.72 5.24 -17.43
CA PRO A 8 7.98 4.01 -16.71
C PRO A 8 7.52 2.80 -17.52
N ILE A 9 8.36 1.77 -17.62
CA ILE A 9 7.95 0.51 -18.25
C ILE A 9 6.95 -0.21 -17.35
N GLU A 10 5.98 -0.89 -17.95
CA GLU A 10 4.91 -1.60 -17.24
C GLU A 10 5.16 -3.10 -17.19
N THR A 11 5.91 -3.65 -18.16
CA THR A 11 6.11 -5.11 -18.29
C THR A 11 7.57 -5.47 -18.59
N GLU A 12 7.94 -6.70 -18.24
CA GLU A 12 9.29 -7.26 -18.47
C GLU A 12 9.67 -7.29 -19.97
N ARG A 13 8.69 -7.22 -20.87
CA ARG A 13 8.92 -7.19 -22.33
C ARG A 13 9.56 -5.88 -22.79
N ASP A 14 9.34 -4.81 -22.04
CA ASP A 14 9.85 -3.47 -22.35
C ASP A 14 11.20 -3.18 -21.68
N ASP A 15 11.69 -4.12 -20.85
CA ASP A 15 12.91 -3.97 -20.06
C ASP A 15 14.19 -4.20 -20.89
N ARG A 16 14.62 -3.14 -21.58
CA ARG A 16 15.88 -3.11 -22.35
C ARG A 16 17.13 -3.08 -21.47
N LEU A 17 16.98 -2.84 -20.17
CA LEU A 17 18.09 -2.72 -19.23
C LEU A 17 18.34 -4.01 -18.44
N LEU A 18 17.63 -5.11 -18.79
CA LEU A 18 17.82 -6.45 -18.22
C LEU A 18 17.79 -6.46 -16.69
N ARG A 19 16.88 -5.68 -16.09
CA ARG A 19 16.64 -5.54 -14.66
C ARG A 19 15.94 -6.75 -14.04
N ARG A 20 15.62 -7.78 -14.84
CA ARG A 20 14.92 -9.01 -14.46
C ARG A 20 15.44 -9.64 -13.17
N ASP A 21 16.75 -9.88 -13.07
CA ASP A 21 17.34 -10.53 -11.90
C ASP A 21 17.22 -9.68 -10.64
N PHE A 22 17.35 -8.36 -10.79
CA PHE A 22 17.16 -7.41 -9.70
C PHE A 22 15.71 -7.37 -9.22
N VAL A 23 14.75 -7.31 -10.15
CA VAL A 23 13.31 -7.36 -9.84
C VAL A 23 12.95 -8.67 -9.15
N ALA A 24 13.46 -9.81 -9.64
CA ALA A 24 13.26 -11.11 -9.01
C ALA A 24 13.80 -11.12 -7.57
N TYR A 25 15.00 -10.58 -7.35
CA TYR A 25 15.57 -10.45 -6.00
C TYR A 25 14.69 -9.60 -5.07
N LEU A 26 14.13 -8.48 -5.56
CA LEU A 26 13.22 -7.65 -4.77
C LEU A 26 11.94 -8.42 -4.39
N VAL A 27 11.34 -9.15 -5.35
CA VAL A 27 10.15 -9.98 -5.09
C VAL A 27 10.46 -11.06 -4.07
N ASP A 28 11.58 -11.78 -4.22
CA ASP A 28 11.98 -12.85 -3.29
C ASP A 28 12.35 -12.31 -1.89
N ALA A 29 12.72 -11.04 -1.77
CA ALA A 29 12.92 -10.37 -0.49
C ALA A 29 11.58 -9.96 0.17
N LEU A 30 10.62 -9.48 -0.61
CA LEU A 30 9.31 -9.02 -0.12
C LEU A 30 8.33 -10.18 0.13
N ILE A 31 8.51 -11.29 -0.59
CA ILE A 31 7.63 -12.45 -0.57
C ILE A 31 8.50 -13.69 -0.40
N SER A 32 8.27 -14.42 0.69
CA SER A 32 8.99 -15.64 1.00
C SER A 32 8.56 -16.81 0.10
N SER A 33 9.41 -17.84 0.04
CA SER A 33 9.21 -18.99 -0.84
C SER A 33 7.93 -19.80 -0.61
N ASP A 34 7.26 -19.62 0.54
CA ASP A 34 5.97 -20.25 0.84
C ASP A 34 4.76 -19.40 0.41
N GLY A 35 5.00 -18.28 -0.30
CA GLY A 35 3.98 -17.38 -0.84
C GLY A 35 3.48 -16.33 0.16
N ARG A 36 4.14 -16.19 1.31
CA ARG A 36 3.77 -15.19 2.33
C ARG A 36 4.63 -13.95 2.23
N THR A 37 4.06 -12.80 2.54
CA THR A 37 4.86 -11.58 2.70
C THR A 37 5.80 -11.70 3.89
N THR A 38 6.94 -11.02 3.83
CA THR A 38 8.02 -11.16 4.82
C THR A 38 7.91 -10.21 6.00
N GLY A 39 6.92 -9.31 6.01
CA GLY A 39 6.85 -8.22 6.99
C GLY A 39 7.84 -7.08 6.72
N LEU A 40 8.61 -7.12 5.62
CA LEU A 40 9.71 -6.18 5.40
C LEU A 40 9.25 -4.84 4.79
N VAL A 41 9.90 -3.76 5.24
CA VAL A 41 9.86 -2.45 4.59
C VAL A 41 11.17 -2.24 3.84
N LEU A 42 11.12 -2.27 2.51
CA LEU A 42 12.29 -2.14 1.64
C LEU A 42 12.30 -0.78 0.94
N GLY A 43 13.44 -0.10 0.97
CA GLY A 43 13.66 1.14 0.23
C GLY A 43 14.38 0.90 -1.10
N LEU A 44 13.77 1.29 -2.21
CA LEU A 44 14.38 1.37 -3.53
C LEU A 44 14.85 2.81 -3.78
N THR A 45 16.16 3.04 -3.64
CA THR A 45 16.73 4.39 -3.74
C THR A 45 17.41 4.64 -5.08
N GLY A 46 17.33 5.89 -5.56
CA GLY A 46 18.00 6.31 -6.78
C GLY A 46 17.60 7.72 -7.21
N SER A 47 18.41 8.38 -8.02
CA SER A 47 18.12 9.73 -8.52
C SER A 47 16.83 9.78 -9.36
N SER A 48 16.27 10.97 -9.56
CA SER A 48 15.23 11.15 -10.59
C SER A 48 15.73 10.66 -11.97
N GLY A 49 14.86 10.02 -12.76
CA GLY A 49 15.22 9.40 -14.04
C GLY A 49 16.00 8.07 -13.96
N SER A 50 16.33 7.55 -12.77
CA SER A 50 16.99 6.23 -12.64
C SER A 50 16.09 5.03 -13.00
N GLY A 51 14.79 5.26 -13.19
CA GLY A 51 13.80 4.23 -13.52
C GLY A 51 13.26 3.46 -12.32
N LYS A 52 13.20 4.07 -11.13
CA LYS A 52 12.58 3.47 -9.93
C LYS A 52 11.13 3.06 -10.17
N SER A 53 10.30 3.95 -10.72
CA SER A 53 8.91 3.68 -11.08
C SER A 53 8.77 2.49 -12.02
N SER A 54 9.72 2.33 -12.96
CA SER A 54 9.77 1.15 -13.82
C SER A 54 10.00 -0.14 -13.03
N ILE A 55 10.92 -0.11 -12.06
CA ILE A 55 11.20 -1.26 -11.21
C ILE A 55 9.99 -1.57 -10.33
N VAL A 56 9.31 -0.56 -9.77
CA VAL A 56 8.07 -0.74 -8.99
C VAL A 56 7.00 -1.44 -9.82
N ASN A 57 6.77 -0.99 -11.06
CA ASN A 57 5.82 -1.62 -11.98
C ASN A 57 6.21 -3.07 -12.30
N LEU A 58 7.49 -3.33 -12.57
CA LEU A 58 7.99 -4.68 -12.83
C LEU A 58 7.84 -5.60 -11.61
N VAL A 59 8.08 -5.11 -10.40
CA VAL A 59 7.84 -5.85 -9.15
C VAL A 59 6.35 -6.17 -9.02
N SER A 60 5.47 -5.19 -9.28
CA SER A 60 4.02 -5.39 -9.29
C SER A 60 3.60 -6.51 -10.24
N ALA A 61 4.00 -6.42 -11.51
CA ALA A 61 3.67 -7.40 -12.54
C ALA A 61 4.23 -8.80 -12.23
N LEU A 62 5.46 -8.87 -11.71
CA LEU A 62 6.09 -10.14 -11.36
C LEU A 62 5.39 -10.77 -10.14
N ALA A 63 5.09 -9.98 -9.11
CA ALA A 63 4.36 -10.43 -7.93
C ALA A 63 2.95 -10.92 -8.27
N GLU A 64 2.21 -10.20 -9.12
CA GLU A 64 0.88 -10.61 -9.59
C GLU A 64 0.94 -11.96 -10.33
N SER A 65 1.98 -12.16 -11.15
CA SER A 65 2.16 -13.38 -11.92
C SER A 65 2.59 -14.60 -11.08
N ARG A 66 3.46 -14.40 -10.09
CA ARG A 66 4.03 -15.49 -9.26
C ARG A 66 3.20 -15.80 -8.02
N HIS A 67 2.53 -14.78 -7.48
CA HIS A 67 1.82 -14.82 -6.20
C HIS A 67 0.42 -14.17 -6.32
N PRO A 68 -0.48 -14.73 -7.15
CA PRO A 68 -1.82 -14.20 -7.36
C PRO A 68 -2.70 -14.26 -6.08
N GLU A 69 -2.25 -14.95 -5.03
CA GLU A 69 -2.85 -14.94 -3.71
C GLU A 69 -2.67 -13.61 -2.96
N ILE A 70 -1.56 -12.90 -3.21
CA ILE A 70 -1.17 -11.66 -2.52
C ILE A 70 -2.00 -10.49 -3.04
N ILE A 71 -2.45 -9.65 -2.12
CA ILE A 71 -3.15 -8.41 -2.45
C ILE A 71 -2.12 -7.32 -2.69
N LEU A 72 -2.02 -6.88 -3.95
CA LEU A 72 -1.15 -5.77 -4.35
C LEU A 72 -1.87 -4.44 -4.15
N VAL A 73 -1.17 -3.49 -3.52
CA VAL A 73 -1.66 -2.13 -3.29
C VAL A 73 -0.65 -1.16 -3.85
N GLY A 74 -0.94 -0.57 -5.01
CA GLY A 74 -0.15 0.51 -5.58
C GLY A 74 -0.58 1.84 -5.02
N PHE A 75 0.37 2.67 -4.60
CA PHE A 75 0.10 4.02 -4.12
C PHE A 75 1.12 5.01 -4.67
N ASN A 76 0.64 6.05 -5.34
CA ASN A 76 1.45 7.20 -5.72
C ASN A 76 0.97 8.44 -4.93
N PRO A 77 1.74 8.90 -3.94
CA PRO A 77 1.45 10.10 -3.16
C PRO A 77 1.20 11.36 -3.99
N CYS A 78 1.83 11.50 -5.16
CA CYS A 78 1.70 12.67 -6.02
C CYS A 78 0.34 12.75 -6.72
N LEU A 79 -0.35 11.61 -6.82
CA LEU A 79 -1.73 11.54 -7.34
C LEU A 79 -2.76 11.71 -6.22
N ALA A 80 -2.33 11.70 -4.96
CA ALA A 80 -3.19 11.84 -3.80
C ALA A 80 -3.80 13.25 -3.72
N ASN A 81 -5.04 13.34 -3.25
CA ASN A 81 -5.79 14.58 -3.24
C ASN A 81 -5.50 15.34 -1.94
N SER A 82 -4.89 16.52 -2.04
CA SER A 82 -4.37 17.30 -0.90
C SER A 82 -5.43 17.68 0.16
N GLY A 83 -6.72 17.48 -0.11
CA GLY A 83 -7.83 17.81 0.80
C GLY A 83 -8.12 16.80 1.92
N ASN A 84 -7.72 15.53 1.78
CA ASN A 84 -8.04 14.47 2.75
C ASN A 84 -6.83 13.95 3.55
N GLY A 85 -5.62 14.27 3.08
CA GLY A 85 -4.35 13.90 3.70
C GLY A 85 -3.84 12.53 3.26
N LEU A 86 -2.52 12.40 3.16
CA LEU A 86 -1.82 11.23 2.61
C LEU A 86 -2.25 9.88 3.20
N VAL A 87 -2.42 9.85 4.53
CA VAL A 87 -2.82 8.64 5.25
C VAL A 87 -4.19 8.16 4.81
N HIS A 88 -5.13 9.07 4.63
CA HIS A 88 -6.48 8.74 4.18
C HIS A 88 -6.43 8.08 2.80
N ASP A 89 -5.68 8.66 1.87
CA ASP A 89 -5.62 8.20 0.49
C ASP A 89 -4.95 6.82 0.38
N LEU A 90 -3.89 6.56 1.16
CA LEU A 90 -3.31 5.21 1.25
C LEU A 90 -4.31 4.17 1.78
N PHE A 91 -5.08 4.51 2.83
CA PHE A 91 -6.11 3.61 3.36
C PHE A 91 -7.27 3.42 2.38
N ALA A 92 -7.58 4.41 1.55
CA ALA A 92 -8.59 4.30 0.50
C ALA A 92 -8.15 3.30 -0.59
N GLU A 93 -6.92 3.40 -1.10
CA GLU A 93 -6.35 2.44 -2.06
C GLU A 93 -6.31 1.01 -1.50
N LEU A 94 -5.89 0.88 -0.25
CA LEU A 94 -5.86 -0.39 0.47
C LEU A 94 -7.26 -0.99 0.64
N THR A 95 -8.26 -0.17 0.95
CA THR A 95 -9.65 -0.62 1.06
C THR A 95 -10.19 -1.06 -0.31
N ALA A 96 -9.92 -0.28 -1.36
CA ALA A 96 -10.33 -0.62 -2.73
C ALA A 96 -9.70 -1.95 -3.20
N ALA A 97 -8.43 -2.20 -2.89
CA ALA A 97 -7.76 -3.47 -3.21
C ALA A 97 -8.40 -4.66 -2.47
N LEU A 98 -8.74 -4.49 -1.19
CA LEU A 98 -9.43 -5.52 -0.40
C LEU A 98 -10.85 -5.80 -0.95
N GLU A 99 -11.58 -4.77 -1.35
CA GLU A 99 -12.91 -4.90 -1.97
C GLU A 99 -12.88 -5.57 -3.33
N MET A 100 -11.91 -5.21 -4.17
CA MET A 100 -11.70 -5.84 -5.46
C MET A 100 -11.49 -7.35 -5.27
N ARG A 101 -10.65 -7.73 -4.30
CA ARG A 101 -10.41 -9.12 -3.95
C ARG A 101 -11.67 -9.83 -3.40
N LEU A 102 -12.48 -9.14 -2.60
CA LEU A 102 -13.78 -9.65 -2.13
C LEU A 102 -14.78 -9.90 -3.28
N GLY A 103 -14.74 -9.07 -4.32
CA GLY A 103 -15.62 -9.17 -5.48
C GLY A 103 -15.24 -10.29 -6.45
N GLU A 104 -14.06 -10.90 -6.30
CA GLU A 104 -13.63 -11.99 -7.17
C GLU A 104 -14.44 -13.28 -6.94
N PRO A 105 -14.83 -14.00 -8.01
CA PRO A 105 -15.64 -15.21 -7.89
C PRO A 105 -14.97 -16.34 -7.09
N ASN A 106 -13.63 -16.31 -6.98
CA ASN A 106 -12.83 -17.31 -6.27
C ASN A 106 -12.22 -16.76 -4.96
N CYS A 107 -12.78 -15.68 -4.40
CA CYS A 107 -12.28 -15.10 -3.16
C CYS A 107 -12.21 -16.15 -2.03
N ARG A 108 -11.02 -16.36 -1.48
CA ARG A 108 -10.82 -17.22 -0.32
C ARG A 108 -11.25 -16.47 0.95
N HIS A 109 -12.05 -17.13 1.79
CA HIS A 109 -12.49 -16.60 3.09
C HIS A 109 -13.09 -15.17 3.04
N PRO A 110 -14.16 -14.92 2.26
CA PRO A 110 -14.70 -13.58 2.04
C PRO A 110 -15.15 -12.88 3.34
N GLU A 111 -15.70 -13.62 4.31
CA GLU A 111 -16.09 -13.03 5.60
C GLU A 111 -14.87 -12.57 6.43
N GLN A 112 -13.76 -13.31 6.38
CA GLN A 112 -12.53 -12.94 7.07
C GLN A 112 -11.91 -11.70 6.44
N LEU A 113 -11.85 -11.65 5.11
CA LEU A 113 -11.32 -10.53 4.36
C LEU A 113 -12.18 -9.26 4.56
N LYS A 114 -13.50 -9.42 4.62
CA LYS A 114 -14.44 -8.34 4.94
C LYS A 114 -14.22 -7.82 6.36
N SER A 115 -14.10 -8.70 7.36
CA SER A 115 -13.77 -8.31 8.73
C SER A 115 -12.44 -7.56 8.81
N LEU A 116 -11.42 -8.02 8.07
CA LEU A 116 -10.11 -7.38 8.03
C LEU A 116 -10.20 -5.97 7.43
N ALA A 117 -10.88 -5.80 6.29
CA ALA A 117 -11.10 -4.50 5.68
C ALA A 117 -11.80 -3.52 6.63
N GLN A 118 -12.82 -3.99 7.36
CA GLN A 118 -13.52 -3.17 8.36
C GLN A 118 -12.64 -2.78 9.55
N ALA A 119 -11.77 -3.69 10.02
CA ALA A 119 -10.85 -3.40 11.10
C ALA A 119 -9.78 -2.38 10.66
N MET A 120 -9.25 -2.55 9.45
CA MET A 120 -8.25 -1.68 8.82
C MET A 120 -8.78 -0.26 8.64
N PHE A 121 -10.00 -0.13 8.11
CA PHE A 121 -10.68 1.15 7.93
C PHE A 121 -10.88 1.89 9.28
N ARG A 122 -11.35 1.18 10.31
CA ARG A 122 -11.53 1.75 11.66
C ARG A 122 -10.21 2.25 12.25
N TYR A 123 -9.12 1.51 12.03
CA TYR A 123 -7.80 1.91 12.48
C TYR A 123 -7.27 3.13 11.70
N GLY A 124 -7.39 3.13 10.37
CA GLY A 124 -7.01 4.26 9.52
C GLY A 124 -7.73 5.56 9.90
N LYS A 125 -9.05 5.50 10.11
CA LYS A 125 -9.85 6.65 10.57
C LYS A 125 -9.39 7.21 11.92
N ARG A 126 -8.79 6.39 12.78
CA ARG A 126 -8.26 6.83 14.07
C ARG A 126 -6.84 7.39 13.97
N LEU A 127 -6.03 6.90 13.04
CA LEU A 127 -4.68 7.40 12.74
C LEU A 127 -4.71 8.77 12.05
N ALA A 128 -5.63 8.96 11.12
CA ALA A 128 -5.90 10.24 10.48
C ALA A 128 -7.34 10.66 10.78
N PRO A 129 -7.59 11.33 11.91
CA PRO A 129 -8.89 11.94 12.20
C PRO A 129 -9.07 13.19 11.32
N ALA A 130 -9.14 13.01 10.00
CA ALA A 130 -9.58 14.06 9.10
C ALA A 130 -11.10 14.25 9.28
N GLU A 131 -11.54 15.49 9.32
CA GLU A 131 -12.96 15.88 9.44
C GLU A 131 -13.79 15.45 8.19
N ASN A 132 -13.13 14.92 7.16
CA ASN A 132 -13.66 14.74 5.81
C ASN A 132 -13.91 13.27 5.41
N VAL A 133 -14.23 12.39 6.36
CA VAL A 133 -14.71 10.99 6.11
C VAL A 133 -16.06 10.96 5.32
N TRP A 134 -16.52 12.11 4.84
CA TRP A 134 -17.81 12.35 4.22
C TRP A 134 -17.87 11.94 2.72
N PHE A 135 -16.74 11.88 2.01
CA PHE A 135 -16.73 11.72 0.54
C PHE A 135 -16.14 10.39 0.06
N CYS A 136 -16.78 9.29 0.43
CA CYS A 136 -16.85 8.10 -0.44
C CYS A 136 -18.31 8.00 -0.87
N ASP A 137 -18.69 8.79 -1.87
CA ASP A 137 -20.00 8.77 -2.51
C ASP A 137 -19.76 8.59 -4.01
N GLY A 138 -19.75 7.33 -4.48
CA GLY A 138 -19.48 7.06 -5.88
C GLY A 138 -19.09 5.62 -6.22
N GLY A 139 -20.02 4.68 -6.03
CA GLY A 139 -19.98 3.37 -6.69
C GLY A 139 -19.86 2.17 -5.76
N ALA A 140 -20.85 1.26 -5.83
CA ALA A 140 -20.98 -0.13 -5.32
C ALA A 140 -20.49 -0.51 -3.91
N ALA A 141 -19.40 0.05 -3.39
CA ALA A 141 -18.89 -0.10 -2.04
C ALA A 141 -19.82 0.52 -0.97
N ALA A 142 -20.67 1.49 -1.33
CA ALA A 142 -21.46 2.26 -0.37
C ALA A 142 -22.43 1.44 0.52
N ALA A 143 -23.00 0.34 0.02
CA ALA A 143 -24.07 -0.38 0.74
C ALA A 143 -23.59 -1.10 2.02
N GLY A 144 -22.33 -1.53 2.08
CA GLY A 144 -21.72 -2.12 3.28
C GLY A 144 -21.10 -1.09 4.23
N PHE A 145 -20.93 0.15 3.75
CA PHE A 145 -20.15 1.20 4.41
C PHE A 145 -21.01 2.18 5.21
N ASP A 146 -22.25 2.43 4.79
CA ASP A 146 -23.17 3.32 5.53
C ASP A 146 -23.56 2.78 6.91
N THR A 147 -23.57 1.46 7.10
CA THR A 147 -23.80 0.85 8.41
C THR A 147 -22.62 1.04 9.36
N LEU A 148 -21.39 1.09 8.85
CA LEU A 148 -20.17 1.35 9.63
C LEU A 148 -19.92 2.83 9.89
N ARG A 149 -20.46 3.73 9.05
CA ARG A 149 -20.48 5.18 9.30
C ARG A 149 -21.21 5.53 10.61
N GLN A 150 -22.26 4.78 10.96
CA GLN A 150 -23.06 5.01 12.16
C GLN A 150 -22.44 4.44 13.45
N SER A 151 -21.38 3.65 13.35
CA SER A 151 -20.76 2.98 14.50
C SER A 151 -19.37 3.53 14.82
N LEU A 152 -19.28 4.62 15.59
CA LEU A 152 -18.10 4.91 16.43
C LEU A 152 -18.54 5.68 17.69
N PRO A 153 -17.86 5.53 18.86
CA PRO A 153 -16.59 4.85 19.07
C PRO A 153 -16.69 3.67 20.07
N GLY A 154 -16.00 2.57 19.78
CA GLY A 154 -15.59 1.67 20.88
C GLY A 154 -14.60 2.41 21.77
N THR A 155 -14.62 2.18 23.08
CA THR A 155 -13.65 2.69 24.07
C THR A 155 -12.21 2.17 23.86
N ALA A 156 -11.97 1.44 22.77
CA ALA A 156 -10.70 0.83 22.47
C ALA A 156 -9.64 1.90 22.13
N THR A 157 -8.51 1.81 22.83
CA THR A 157 -7.32 2.62 22.54
C THR A 157 -6.72 2.24 21.19
N LEU A 158 -5.96 3.14 20.55
CA LEU A 158 -5.21 2.85 19.32
C LEU A 158 -4.34 1.59 19.44
N ARG A 159 -3.76 1.36 20.63
CA ARG A 159 -2.98 0.18 20.94
C ARG A 159 -3.80 -1.11 20.89
N GLN A 160 -5.02 -1.09 21.44
CA GLN A 160 -5.94 -2.24 21.39
C GLN A 160 -6.43 -2.51 19.97
N MET A 161 -6.73 -1.46 19.19
CA MET A 161 -7.10 -1.62 17.77
C MET A 161 -5.96 -2.22 16.96
N ARG A 162 -4.73 -1.73 17.16
CA ARG A 162 -3.52 -2.29 16.52
C ARG A 162 -3.32 -3.76 16.90
N ALA A 163 -3.43 -4.10 18.19
CA ALA A 163 -3.26 -5.48 18.65
C ALA A 163 -4.31 -6.41 18.03
N ALA A 164 -5.59 -6.01 18.05
CA ALA A 164 -6.67 -6.79 17.43
C ALA A 164 -6.46 -6.97 15.92
N LEU A 165 -6.00 -5.93 15.22
CA LEU A 165 -5.65 -6.02 13.80
C LEU A 165 -4.48 -6.97 13.54
N SER A 166 -3.41 -6.85 14.35
CA SER A 166 -2.25 -7.73 14.28
C SER A 166 -2.66 -9.19 14.49
N ASP A 167 -3.51 -9.46 15.47
CA ASP A 167 -4.01 -10.81 15.76
C ASP A 167 -4.90 -11.33 14.62
N GLN A 168 -5.75 -10.48 14.05
CA GLN A 168 -6.58 -10.84 12.90
C GLN A 168 -5.74 -11.15 11.66
N LEU A 169 -4.69 -10.38 11.40
CA LEU A 169 -3.75 -10.58 10.31
C LEU A 169 -2.91 -11.85 10.51
N ALA A 170 -2.40 -12.09 11.72
CA ALA A 170 -1.63 -13.30 12.02
C ALA A 170 -2.46 -14.58 11.78
N ASN A 171 -3.77 -14.51 12.06
CA ASN A 171 -4.72 -15.60 11.85
C ASN A 171 -5.41 -15.58 10.48
N SER A 172 -5.09 -14.61 9.61
CA SER A 172 -5.57 -14.59 8.23
C SER A 172 -4.58 -15.24 7.28
N SER A 173 -5.12 -15.71 6.16
CA SER A 173 -4.34 -16.10 4.99
C SER A 173 -4.24 -14.94 4.00
N THR A 174 -4.24 -13.70 4.50
CA THR A 174 -4.25 -12.49 3.67
C THR A 174 -2.92 -11.79 3.79
N ASP A 175 -2.11 -11.92 2.75
CA ASP A 175 -0.81 -11.28 2.62
C ASP A 175 -0.96 -10.06 1.69
N ILE A 176 -0.41 -8.92 2.12
CA ILE A 176 -0.56 -7.63 1.43
C ILE A 176 0.81 -7.06 1.11
N LEU A 177 1.05 -6.72 -0.15
CA LEU A 177 2.25 -6.02 -0.61
C LEU A 177 1.87 -4.61 -1.06
N VAL A 178 2.41 -3.62 -0.36
CA VAL A 178 2.18 -2.20 -0.62
C VAL A 178 3.37 -1.62 -1.39
N LEU A 179 3.12 -1.08 -2.57
CA LEU A 179 4.11 -0.46 -3.44
C LEU A 179 3.88 1.05 -3.44
N ILE A 180 4.81 1.81 -2.86
CA ILE A 180 4.71 3.28 -2.78
C ILE A 180 5.78 3.89 -3.67
N ASP A 181 5.37 4.58 -4.72
CA ASP A 181 6.27 5.29 -5.62
C ASP A 181 6.39 6.78 -5.26
N GLU A 182 7.39 7.46 -5.79
CA GLU A 182 7.56 8.92 -5.72
C GLU A 182 7.51 9.53 -4.30
N VAL A 183 7.95 8.79 -3.28
CA VAL A 183 7.95 9.27 -1.88
C VAL A 183 8.80 10.52 -1.72
N ASP A 184 9.83 10.74 -2.54
CA ASP A 184 10.67 11.94 -2.51
C ASP A 184 10.01 13.23 -3.02
N GLN A 185 8.77 13.16 -3.50
CA GLN A 185 7.99 14.35 -3.88
C GLN A 185 7.11 14.88 -2.74
N LEU A 186 7.01 14.14 -1.65
CA LEU A 186 6.24 14.52 -0.47
C LEU A 186 6.88 15.70 0.27
N ASP A 187 6.04 16.57 0.84
CA ASP A 187 6.51 17.61 1.74
C ASP A 187 6.89 17.07 3.13
N HIS A 188 7.46 17.91 3.99
CA HIS A 188 7.88 17.48 5.34
C HIS A 188 6.72 16.93 6.17
N SER A 189 5.53 17.53 6.08
CA SER A 189 4.36 17.10 6.86
C SER A 189 3.84 15.75 6.37
N GLU A 190 3.84 15.53 5.06
CA GLU A 190 3.42 14.30 4.41
C GLU A 190 4.42 13.16 4.62
N LEU A 191 5.72 13.41 4.47
CA LEU A 191 6.78 12.45 4.80
C LEU A 191 6.71 12.03 6.27
N SER A 192 6.47 12.99 7.17
CA SER A 192 6.31 12.70 8.60
C SER A 192 5.08 11.81 8.84
N ALA A 193 3.96 12.09 8.18
CA ALA A 193 2.74 11.29 8.28
C ALA A 193 2.94 9.88 7.71
N LEU A 194 3.60 9.75 6.56
CA LEU A 194 3.94 8.45 5.98
C LEU A 194 4.85 7.65 6.91
N ALA A 195 5.90 8.26 7.46
CA ALA A 195 6.81 7.60 8.38
C ALA A 195 6.09 7.16 9.67
N GLN A 196 5.18 7.97 10.20
CA GLN A 196 4.35 7.61 11.35
C GLN A 196 3.41 6.44 11.02
N LEU A 197 2.80 6.44 9.84
CA LEU A 197 1.95 5.35 9.38
C LEU A 197 2.74 4.06 9.19
N LEU A 198 3.89 4.12 8.53
CA LEU A 198 4.77 2.96 8.38
C LEU A 198 5.15 2.44 9.76
N ARG A 199 5.54 3.28 10.73
CA ARG A 199 5.77 2.80 12.11
C ARG A 199 4.54 2.18 12.78
N ALA A 200 3.35 2.65 12.43
CA ALA A 200 2.10 2.16 12.99
C ALA A 200 1.70 0.78 12.42
N VAL A 201 2.01 0.51 11.15
CA VAL A 201 1.53 -0.64 10.35
C VAL A 201 2.65 -1.63 9.94
N ALA A 202 3.91 -1.21 9.89
CA ALA A 202 5.03 -1.99 9.36
C ALA A 202 5.43 -3.22 10.19
N ASP A 203 5.01 -3.31 11.45
CA ASP A 203 5.29 -4.51 12.27
C ASP A 203 4.29 -5.64 12.01
N PHE A 204 3.38 -5.50 11.04
CA PHE A 204 2.48 -6.58 10.67
C PHE A 204 3.21 -7.59 9.78
N GLU A 205 3.38 -8.82 10.27
CA GLU A 205 4.07 -9.92 9.56
C GLU A 205 3.46 -10.21 8.17
N ARG A 206 2.19 -9.82 7.95
CA ARG A 206 1.45 -9.99 6.70
C ARG A 206 1.53 -8.80 5.74
N PHE A 207 2.31 -7.78 6.07
CA PHE A 207 2.50 -6.58 5.24
C PHE A 207 3.96 -6.44 4.82
N SER A 208 4.20 -6.38 3.52
CA SER A 208 5.49 -5.93 3.00
C SER A 208 5.32 -4.64 2.22
N TYR A 209 6.37 -3.82 2.23
CA TYR A 209 6.38 -2.51 1.62
C TYR A 209 7.59 -2.35 0.72
N LEU A 210 7.38 -1.83 -0.48
CA LEU A 210 8.44 -1.30 -1.33
C LEU A 210 8.25 0.20 -1.49
N LEU A 211 9.22 0.99 -1.02
CA LEU A 211 9.21 2.44 -1.09
C LEU A 211 10.24 2.91 -2.11
N ALA A 212 9.81 3.57 -3.19
CA ALA A 212 10.72 4.15 -4.16
C ALA A 212 10.92 5.65 -3.89
N TYR A 213 12.18 6.07 -3.73
CA TYR A 213 12.51 7.47 -3.45
C TYR A 213 13.94 7.87 -3.83
N ASP A 214 14.16 9.16 -3.95
CA ASP A 214 15.49 9.77 -3.94
C ASP A 214 15.93 10.06 -2.49
N ALA A 215 17.00 9.40 -2.04
CA ALA A 215 17.47 9.49 -0.66
C ALA A 215 17.98 10.90 -0.29
N GLU A 216 18.58 11.62 -1.25
CA GLU A 216 19.08 12.98 -0.98
C GLU A 216 17.91 13.95 -0.81
N ARG A 217 16.87 13.83 -1.64
CA ARG A 217 15.67 14.66 -1.54
C ARG A 217 14.91 14.40 -0.25
N VAL A 218 14.69 13.13 0.12
CA VAL A 218 14.04 12.79 1.39
C VAL A 218 14.83 13.33 2.58
N ALA A 219 16.16 13.23 2.56
CA ALA A 219 17.00 13.78 3.63
C ALA A 219 16.88 15.31 3.71
N GLN A 220 16.91 16.01 2.57
CA GLN A 220 16.73 17.47 2.52
C GLN A 220 15.37 17.92 3.06
N THR A 221 14.31 17.17 2.75
CA THR A 221 12.96 17.50 3.22
C THR A 221 12.80 17.28 4.72
N LEU A 222 13.51 16.32 5.32
CA LEU A 222 13.44 16.02 6.75
C LEU A 222 14.31 16.93 7.63
N GLY A 223 15.30 17.63 7.06
CA GLY A 223 16.18 18.57 7.77
C GLY A 223 17.44 17.93 8.34
#